data_AF-A0A2V6US42-F1
#
_entry.id   AF-A0A2V6US42-F1
#
_cell.length_a   1.000
_cell.length_b   1.000
_cell.length_c   1.000
_cell.angle_alpha   90.00
_cell.angle_beta   90.00
_cell.angle_gamma   90.00
#
_symmetry.space_group_name_H-M   'P 1'
#
loop_
_entity.id
_entity.type
_entity.pdbx_description
1 polymer ?
#
loop_
_entity_poly.entity_id
_entity_poly.type
_entity_poly.pdbx_seq_one_letter_code
_entity_poly.pdbx_strand_id
1 'polypeptide(L)'
;REQLLRLIEEYARNMRADLADAELRRITEAGVERLHFAWAGPIEPGHGHYYRIHGPTVLIELDNTQNDANHIHSVWHDPARDFGADLLGAHYEHGHRHHHG
;
A
#
# COMPACT_ATOMS: atom_id res chain seq x y z
N ARG A 1 0.77 -8.61 -14.25
CA ARG A 1 -0.39 -8.09 -13.49
C ARG A 1 -1.08 -9.18 -12.68
N GLU A 2 -1.33 -10.37 -13.24
CA GLU A 2 -1.94 -11.49 -12.50
C GLU A 2 -1.19 -11.89 -11.21
N GLN A 3 0.14 -12.00 -11.26
CA GLN A 3 0.96 -12.29 -10.08
C GLN A 3 0.85 -11.21 -8.99
N LEU A 4 0.71 -9.94 -9.39
CA LEU A 4 0.53 -8.83 -8.46
C LEU A 4 -0.82 -8.92 -7.73
N LEU A 5 -1.90 -9.24 -8.48
CA LEU A 5 -3.22 -9.43 -7.89
C LEU A 5 -3.26 -10.65 -6.95
N ARG A 6 -2.62 -11.76 -7.35
CA ARG A 6 -2.48 -12.93 -6.47
C ARG A 6 -1.77 -12.55 -5.18
N LEU A 7 -0.67 -11.81 -5.27
CA LEU A 7 0.06 -11.37 -4.08
C LEU A 7 -0.81 -10.48 -3.18
N ILE A 8 -1.55 -9.52 -3.74
CA ILE A 8 -2.52 -8.71 -2.97
C ILE A 8 -3.58 -9.61 -2.30
N GLU A 9 -4.11 -10.60 -3.02
CA GLU A 9 -5.08 -11.54 -2.47
C GLU A 9 -4.52 -12.32 -1.29
N GLU A 10 -3.28 -12.83 -1.36
CA GLU A 10 -2.64 -13.52 -0.23
C GLU A 10 -2.64 -12.66 1.05
N TYR A 11 -2.38 -11.36 0.93
CA TYR A 11 -2.48 -10.46 2.07
C TYR A 11 -3.92 -10.23 2.52
N ALA A 12 -4.84 -9.98 1.59
CA ALA A 12 -6.25 -9.72 1.88
C ALA A 12 -6.90 -10.90 2.61
N ARG A 13 -6.53 -12.13 2.25
CA ARG A 13 -7.06 -13.37 2.83
C ARG A 13 -6.60 -13.64 4.28
N ASN A 14 -5.70 -12.82 4.84
CA ASN A 14 -5.46 -12.78 6.28
C ASN A 14 -6.63 -12.15 7.07
N MET A 15 -7.50 -11.38 6.39
CA MET A 15 -8.72 -10.82 6.96
C MET A 15 -9.87 -11.84 6.88
N ARG A 16 -10.97 -11.56 7.59
CA ARG A 16 -12.21 -12.33 7.43
C ARG A 16 -12.70 -12.25 5.97
N ALA A 17 -13.25 -13.33 5.44
CA ALA A 17 -13.53 -13.48 4.01
C ALA A 17 -14.40 -12.35 3.42
N ASP A 18 -15.41 -11.90 4.15
CA ASP A 18 -16.29 -10.78 3.76
C ASP A 18 -15.54 -9.45 3.61
N LEU A 19 -14.58 -9.19 4.52
CA LEU A 19 -13.70 -8.03 4.47
C LEU A 19 -12.69 -8.14 3.33
N ALA A 20 -12.07 -9.30 3.17
CA ALA A 20 -11.14 -9.57 2.07
C ALA A 20 -11.80 -9.34 0.70
N ASP A 21 -12.99 -9.89 0.49
CA ASP A 21 -13.75 -9.72 -0.74
C ASP A 21 -14.13 -8.25 -0.98
N ALA A 22 -14.47 -7.51 0.09
CA ALA A 22 -14.78 -6.09 0.00
C ALA A 22 -13.54 -5.26 -0.40
N GLU A 23 -12.39 -5.51 0.21
CA GLU A 23 -11.15 -4.81 -0.11
C GLU A 23 -10.63 -5.15 -1.52
N LEU A 24 -10.70 -6.41 -1.94
CA LEU A 24 -10.31 -6.82 -3.30
C LEU A 24 -11.21 -6.19 -4.38
N ARG A 25 -12.52 -6.09 -4.13
CA ARG A 25 -13.44 -5.35 -5.01
C ARG A 25 -13.04 -3.89 -5.11
N ARG A 26 -12.79 -3.22 -3.97
CA ARG A 26 -12.36 -1.82 -3.95
C ARG A 26 -11.06 -1.57 -4.71
N ILE A 27 -10.07 -2.45 -4.55
CA ILE A 27 -8.79 -2.36 -5.26
C ILE A 27 -9.02 -2.49 -6.77
N THR A 28 -9.89 -3.41 -7.19
CA THR A 28 -10.23 -3.61 -8.60
C THR A 28 -10.97 -2.41 -9.18
N GLU A 29 -11.97 -1.88 -8.47
CA GLU A 29 -12.74 -0.69 -8.85
C GLU A 29 -11.89 0.58 -8.91
N ALA A 30 -10.84 0.67 -8.08
CA ALA A 30 -9.90 1.78 -8.08
C ALA A 30 -8.93 1.78 -9.28
N GLY A 31 -8.93 0.71 -10.09
CA GLY A 31 -8.13 0.56 -11.30
C GLY A 31 -6.90 -0.30 -11.07
N VAL A 32 -6.96 -1.57 -11.49
CA VAL A 32 -5.81 -2.51 -11.45
C VAL A 32 -4.61 -1.97 -12.20
N GLU A 33 -4.83 -1.16 -13.24
CA GLU A 33 -3.80 -0.50 -14.04
C GLU A 33 -2.92 0.45 -13.22
N ARG A 34 -3.46 1.00 -12.14
CA ARG A 34 -2.83 1.95 -11.21
C ARG A 34 -2.12 1.29 -10.04
N LEU A 35 -2.03 -0.04 -10.05
CA LEU A 35 -1.19 -0.79 -9.13
C LEU A 35 0.25 -0.81 -9.63
N HIS A 36 1.17 -0.52 -8.72
CA HIS A 36 2.61 -0.48 -8.95
C HIS A 36 3.32 -1.42 -7.99
N PHE A 37 4.41 -2.03 -8.46
CA PHE A 37 5.28 -2.89 -7.67
C PHE A 37 6.69 -2.31 -7.68
N ALA A 38 7.33 -2.28 -6.52
CA ALA A 38 8.73 -1.90 -6.37
C ALA A 38 9.46 -2.97 -5.55
N TRP A 39 10.72 -3.23 -5.91
CA TRP A 39 11.60 -4.17 -5.25
C TRP A 39 12.91 -3.48 -4.90
N ALA A 40 13.45 -3.79 -3.73
CA ALA A 40 14.78 -3.36 -3.31
C ALA A 40 15.50 -4.52 -2.63
N GLY A 41 16.72 -4.82 -3.09
CA GLY A 41 17.55 -5.91 -2.59
C GLY A 41 17.88 -6.96 -3.66
N PRO A 42 18.71 -7.95 -3.32
CA PRO A 42 19.05 -9.06 -4.21
C PRO A 42 17.82 -9.93 -4.51
N ILE A 43 17.84 -10.68 -5.61
CA ILE A 43 16.77 -11.64 -5.96
C ILE A 43 17.07 -13.05 -5.45
N GLU A 44 18.29 -13.25 -4.97
CA GLU A 44 18.79 -14.49 -4.41
C GLU A 44 18.17 -14.75 -3.03
N PRO A 45 17.71 -15.98 -2.76
CA PRO A 45 17.19 -16.35 -1.44
C PRO A 45 18.20 -16.09 -0.31
N GLY A 46 17.68 -15.80 0.89
CA GLY A 46 18.48 -15.58 2.09
C GLY A 46 19.12 -14.19 2.22
N HIS A 47 18.86 -13.28 1.28
CA HIS A 47 19.33 -11.91 1.37
C HIS A 47 18.23 -10.94 1.81
N GLY A 48 18.66 -9.86 2.44
CA GLY A 48 17.77 -8.80 2.88
C GLY A 48 17.07 -8.17 1.69
N HIS A 49 15.74 -8.11 1.74
CA HIS A 49 14.93 -7.57 0.66
C HIS A 49 13.71 -6.84 1.19
N TYR A 50 13.22 -5.94 0.36
CA TYR A 50 12.02 -5.17 0.57
C TYR A 50 11.21 -5.15 -0.72
N TYR A 51 9.89 -5.20 -0.59
CA TYR A 51 9.03 -4.83 -1.71
C TYR A 51 7.82 -4.04 -1.25
N ARG A 52 7.28 -3.29 -2.20
CA ARG A 52 6.09 -2.47 -2.02
C ARG A 52 5.12 -2.69 -3.16
N ILE A 53 3.86 -2.86 -2.80
CA ILE A 53 2.72 -2.75 -3.71
C ILE A 53 1.97 -1.50 -3.33
N HIS A 54 1.73 -0.59 -4.28
CA HIS A 54 0.92 0.58 -3.99
C HIS A 54 -0.05 0.90 -5.12
N GLY A 55 -1.21 1.43 -4.72
CA GLY A 55 -2.24 1.96 -5.60
C GLY A 55 -3.11 2.95 -4.82
N PRO A 56 -4.23 3.39 -5.42
CA PRO A 56 -5.06 4.44 -4.82
C PRO A 56 -5.70 4.07 -3.48
N THR A 57 -5.96 2.79 -3.24
CA THR A 57 -6.70 2.27 -2.07
C THR A 57 -5.94 1.21 -1.29
N VAL A 58 -4.68 0.95 -1.65
CA VAL A 58 -3.87 -0.10 -1.01
C VAL A 58 -2.40 0.27 -1.02
N LEU A 59 -1.75 0.10 0.13
CA LEU A 59 -0.31 0.00 0.29
C LEU A 59 -0.01 -1.30 1.04
N ILE A 60 0.88 -2.10 0.45
CA ILE A 60 1.46 -3.28 1.10
C ILE A 60 2.96 -3.10 1.07
N GLU A 61 3.61 -3.26 2.21
CA GLU A 61 5.06 -3.30 2.31
C GLU A 61 5.48 -4.58 3.00
N LEU A 62 6.54 -5.18 2.49
CA LEU A 62 7.26 -6.26 3.15
C LEU A 62 8.72 -5.84 3.29
N ASP A 63 9.24 -5.95 4.49
CA ASP A 63 10.63 -5.71 4.83
C ASP A 63 11.21 -6.95 5.51
N ASN A 64 12.25 -7.51 4.92
CA ASN A 64 13.04 -8.59 5.51
C ASN A 64 14.53 -8.23 5.49
N THR A 65 14.88 -7.01 5.86
CA THR A 65 16.28 -6.55 5.91
C THR A 65 16.93 -6.75 7.28
N GLN A 66 16.15 -7.08 8.31
CA GLN A 66 16.62 -7.25 9.69
C GLN A 66 17.10 -8.67 9.99
N ASN A 67 17.93 -8.82 11.02
CA ASN A 67 18.41 -10.10 11.56
C ASN A 67 18.96 -11.04 10.48
N ASP A 68 19.78 -10.52 9.55
CA ASP A 68 20.33 -11.31 8.43
C ASP A 68 19.24 -11.94 7.56
N ALA A 69 18.23 -11.13 7.22
CA ALA A 69 17.07 -11.53 6.42
C ALA A 69 16.23 -12.67 7.01
N ASN A 70 16.13 -12.70 8.33
CA ASN A 70 15.40 -13.72 9.08
C ASN A 70 14.32 -13.11 10.00
N HIS A 71 13.87 -11.89 9.70
CA HIS A 71 12.80 -11.23 10.46
C HIS A 71 11.95 -10.39 9.52
N ILE A 72 10.85 -10.99 9.08
CA ILE A 72 9.90 -10.37 8.17
C ILE A 72 8.94 -9.46 8.95
N HIS A 73 8.85 -8.22 8.51
CA HIS A 73 7.75 -7.32 8.80
C HIS A 73 6.91 -7.15 7.54
N SER A 74 5.59 -7.10 7.72
CA SER A 74 4.70 -6.67 6.65
C SER A 74 3.60 -5.76 7.18
N VAL A 75 3.14 -4.86 6.32
CA VAL A 75 2.04 -3.96 6.60
C VAL A 75 1.07 -3.99 5.44
N TRP A 76 -0.21 -3.85 5.77
CA TRP A 76 -1.29 -3.54 4.84
C TRP A 76 -1.99 -2.29 5.38
N HIS A 77 -2.13 -1.26 4.55
CA HIS A 77 -3.01 -0.15 4.89
C HIS A 77 -3.65 0.49 3.64
N ASP A 78 -4.68 1.29 3.86
CA ASP A 78 -5.40 2.02 2.82
C ASP A 78 -5.08 3.52 2.92
N PRO A 79 -4.31 4.09 1.97
CA PRO A 79 -3.96 5.51 1.99
C PRO A 79 -5.18 6.44 1.93
N ALA A 80 -6.30 6.01 1.35
CA ALA A 80 -7.52 6.80 1.24
C ALA A 80 -8.36 6.82 2.54
N ARG A 81 -8.03 5.95 3.51
CA ARG A 81 -8.71 5.85 4.80
C ARG A 81 -7.74 6.04 5.97
N ASP A 82 -6.59 6.64 5.71
CA ASP A 82 -5.58 6.83 6.73
C ASP A 82 -6.01 7.89 7.75
N PHE A 83 -5.66 7.66 9.01
CA PHE A 83 -6.04 8.55 10.09
C PHE A 83 -5.17 9.82 10.02
N GLY A 84 -5.78 10.95 9.66
CA GLY A 84 -5.08 12.23 9.46
C GLY A 84 -5.13 12.81 8.05
N ALA A 85 -6.01 12.29 7.18
CA ALA A 85 -6.23 12.74 5.81
C ALA A 85 -6.08 14.26 5.63
N ASP A 86 -5.05 14.61 4.86
CA ASP A 86 -4.55 15.92 4.41
C ASP A 86 -5.09 17.18 5.13
N LEU A 87 -5.05 17.20 6.46
CA LEU A 87 -5.42 18.37 7.24
C LEU A 87 -4.58 19.59 6.85
N LEU A 88 -3.33 19.36 6.42
CA LEU A 88 -2.42 20.39 5.98
C LEU A 88 -2.79 20.94 4.60
N GLY A 89 -3.08 20.09 3.62
CA GLY A 89 -3.57 20.52 2.30
C GLY A 89 -4.94 21.19 2.40
N ALA A 90 -5.86 20.65 3.20
CA ALA A 90 -7.13 21.29 3.49
C ALA A 90 -6.93 22.67 4.16
N HIS A 91 -5.95 22.81 5.06
CA HIS A 91 -5.58 24.09 5.65
C HIS A 91 -5.07 25.10 4.61
N TYR A 92 -4.23 24.67 3.66
CA TYR A 92 -3.77 25.53 2.57
C TYR A 92 -4.91 25.95 1.62
N GLU A 93 -5.83 25.04 1.29
CA GLU A 93 -6.99 25.33 0.42
C GLU A 93 -7.99 26.31 1.05
N HIS A 94 -8.20 26.23 2.37
CA HIS A 94 -9.15 27.07 3.09
C HIS A 94 -8.52 28.34 3.67
N GLY A 95 -7.21 28.35 3.93
CA GLY A 95 -6.48 29.42 4.61
C GLY A 95 -5.89 30.50 3.69
N HIS A 96 -5.68 30.24 2.40
CA HIS A 96 -5.05 31.20 1.47
C HIS A 96 -5.97 31.69 0.35
N ARG A 97 -7.20 32.09 0.70
CA ARG A 97 -8.02 33.02 -0.09
C ARG A 97 -7.83 34.48 0.32
N HIS A 98 -6.73 34.82 0.99
CA HIS A 98 -6.40 36.20 1.30
C HIS A 98 -5.73 36.89 0.11
N HIS A 99 -6.60 37.51 -0.68
CA HIS A 99 -6.45 38.85 -1.27
C HIS A 99 -5.03 39.45 -1.19
N HIS A 100 -4.30 39.36 -2.29
CA HIS A 100 -3.28 40.35 -2.61
C HIS A 100 -3.74 41.04 -3.90
N GLY A 101 -4.25 42.26 -3.72
CA GLY A 101 -4.34 43.25 -4.79
C GLY A 101 -2.99 43.86 -5.09
#